data_AF-C1E8G8-F1
#
_entry.id   AF-C1E8G8-F1
#
_cell.length_a   1.000
_cell.length_b   1.000
_cell.length_c   1.000
_cell.angle_alpha   90.00
_cell.angle_beta   90.00
_cell.angle_gamma   90.00
#
_symmetry.space_group_name_H-M   'P 1'
#
loop_
_entity.id
_entity.type
_entity.pdbx_description
1 polymer ?
#
loop_
_entity_poly.entity_id
_entity_poly.type
_entity_poly.pdbx_seq_one_letter_code
_entity_poly.pdbx_strand_id
1 'polypeptide(L)'
;VIAEVADGLEGGIQAIYLGSLLAILGFAGFIIVRQVLIRRELDDSAKKMGERIRAGNATAEEYFEMGSIMLRKKVFTQAVRNLKLAAQMWEGDKEDLAQIHNALGFGYLSTDKVDEAIAEFNKAVELTPGYVTAWNNLGDALEQKKEFKGAIEAYEESLILSPGNKVATVRLDEIKRRQG
;
A
#
# COMPACT_ATOMS: atom_id res chain seq x y z
N VAL A 1 -28.06 48.11 35.18
CA VAL A 1 -26.74 48.19 34.50
C VAL A 1 -25.96 46.88 34.58
N ILE A 2 -25.54 46.36 35.75
CA ILE A 2 -24.72 45.10 35.79
C ILE A 2 -25.53 43.84 35.39
N ALA A 3 -26.80 43.72 35.77
CA ALA A 3 -27.65 42.57 35.41
C ALA A 3 -28.01 42.52 33.91
N GLU A 4 -28.20 43.69 33.30
CA GLU A 4 -28.57 43.85 31.89
C GLU A 4 -27.40 43.54 30.94
N VAL A 5 -26.17 43.81 31.40
CA VAL A 5 -24.93 43.42 30.71
C VAL A 5 -24.66 41.91 30.81
N ALA A 6 -25.05 41.26 31.92
CA ALA A 6 -24.90 39.82 32.11
C ALA A 6 -25.85 39.02 31.21
N ASP A 7 -27.13 39.41 31.11
CA ASP A 7 -28.13 38.79 30.23
C ASP A 7 -27.73 38.90 28.74
N GLY A 8 -27.18 40.05 28.32
CA GLY A 8 -26.68 40.25 26.95
C GLY A 8 -25.45 39.39 26.63
N LEU A 9 -24.60 39.12 27.62
CA LEU A 9 -23.44 38.23 27.47
C LEU A 9 -23.87 36.76 27.33
N GLU A 10 -24.89 36.34 28.09
CA GLU A 10 -25.37 34.95 28.12
C GLU A 10 -26.01 34.54 26.79
N GLY A 11 -26.83 35.41 26.20
CA GLY A 11 -27.40 35.19 24.86
C GLY A 11 -26.34 35.19 23.74
N GLY A 12 -25.32 36.06 23.84
CA GLY A 12 -24.19 36.10 22.91
C GLY A 12 -23.34 34.83 22.95
N ILE A 13 -23.01 34.34 24.14
CA ILE A 13 -22.26 33.10 24.34
C ILE A 13 -23.06 31.89 23.83
N GLN A 14 -24.38 31.83 24.10
CA GLN A 14 -25.25 30.78 23.58
C GLN A 14 -25.33 30.80 22.05
N ALA A 15 -25.39 31.97 21.42
CA ALA A 15 -25.40 32.10 19.96
C ALA A 15 -24.07 31.65 19.34
N ILE A 16 -22.93 32.02 19.93
CA ILE A 16 -21.60 31.56 19.50
C ILE A 16 -21.48 30.04 19.67
N TYR A 17 -21.94 29.49 20.80
CA TYR A 17 -21.92 28.06 21.05
C TYR A 17 -22.75 27.31 19.99
N LEU A 18 -24.01 27.72 19.78
CA LEU A 18 -24.89 27.10 18.79
C LEU A 18 -24.35 27.24 17.37
N GLY A 19 -23.82 28.40 17.00
CA GLY A 19 -23.20 28.63 15.69
C GLY A 19 -21.97 27.75 15.47
N SER A 20 -21.11 27.64 16.48
CA SER A 20 -19.93 26.78 16.41
C SER A 20 -20.31 25.29 16.31
N LEU A 21 -21.33 24.86 17.07
CA LEU A 21 -21.87 23.50 17.00
C LEU A 21 -22.46 23.19 15.62
N LEU A 22 -23.25 24.09 15.04
CA LEU A 22 -23.83 23.91 13.71
C LEU A 22 -22.76 23.87 12.62
N ALA A 23 -21.72 24.69 12.74
CA ALA A 23 -20.58 24.65 11.83
C ALA A 23 -19.84 23.31 11.91
N ILE A 24 -19.61 22.79 13.12
CA ILE A 24 -18.99 21.46 13.33
C ILE A 24 -19.87 20.36 12.73
N LEU A 25 -21.18 20.40 12.98
CA LEU A 25 -22.12 19.39 12.46
C LEU A 25 -22.22 19.43 10.93
N GLY A 26 -22.30 20.63 10.34
CA GLY A 26 -22.31 20.80 8.88
C GLY A 26 -21.02 20.32 8.24
N PHE A 27 -19.87 20.64 8.85
CA PHE A 27 -18.57 20.16 8.40
C PHE A 27 -18.45 18.64 8.51
N ALA A 28 -18.84 18.04 9.65
CA ALA A 28 -18.84 16.59 9.83
C ALA A 28 -19.77 15.89 8.83
N GLY A 29 -20.98 16.42 8.61
CA GLY A 29 -21.92 15.91 7.61
C GLY A 29 -21.35 15.97 6.20
N PHE A 30 -20.72 17.08 5.82
CA PHE A 30 -20.04 17.21 4.53
C PHE A 30 -18.93 16.17 4.35
N ILE A 31 -18.08 15.95 5.37
CA ILE A 31 -17.01 14.94 5.32
C ILE A 31 -17.60 13.53 5.15
N ILE A 32 -18.66 13.18 5.87
CA ILE A 32 -19.32 11.86 5.75
C ILE A 32 -19.89 11.68 4.35
N VAL A 33 -20.64 12.65 3.83
CA VAL A 33 -21.22 12.58 2.48
C VAL A 33 -20.11 12.46 1.43
N ARG A 34 -19.07 13.29 1.51
CA ARG A 34 -17.90 13.21 0.62
C ARG A 34 -17.24 11.83 0.68
N GLN A 35 -17.06 11.29 1.88
CA GLN A 35 -16.44 9.97 2.07
C GLN A 35 -17.30 8.85 1.46
N VAL A 36 -18.62 8.90 1.61
CA VAL A 36 -19.55 7.92 1.04
C VAL A 36 -19.55 7.97 -0.49
N LEU A 37 -19.53 9.16 -1.09
CA LEU A 37 -19.46 9.31 -2.54
C LEU A 37 -18.19 8.69 -3.12
N ILE A 38 -17.04 8.96 -2.51
CA ILE A 38 -15.75 8.39 -2.94
C ILE A 38 -15.76 6.86 -2.79
N ARG A 39 -16.32 6.32 -1.69
CA ARG A 39 -16.44 4.86 -1.51
C ARG A 39 -17.29 4.23 -2.61
N ARG A 40 -18.43 4.83 -2.94
CA ARG A 40 -19.35 4.31 -3.97
C ARG A 40 -18.67 4.24 -5.35
N GLU A 41 -17.94 5.29 -5.72
CA GLU A 41 -17.24 5.35 -7.01
C GLU A 41 -16.14 4.28 -7.12
N LEU A 42 -15.41 4.04 -6.03
CA LEU A 42 -14.40 2.97 -5.95
C LEU A 42 -15.05 1.58 -6.07
N ASP A 43 -16.19 1.37 -5.42
CA ASP A 43 -16.93 0.12 -5.48
C ASP A 43 -17.48 -0.15 -6.90
N ASP A 44 -18.02 0.88 -7.57
CA ASP A 44 -18.51 0.80 -8.94
C ASP A 44 -17.37 0.49 -9.93
N SER A 45 -16.21 1.12 -9.74
CA SER A 45 -15.01 0.88 -10.56
C SER A 45 -14.50 -0.55 -10.39
N ALA A 46 -14.38 -1.03 -9.14
CA ALA A 46 -13.98 -2.40 -8.86
C ALA A 46 -14.97 -3.43 -9.42
N LYS A 47 -16.27 -3.11 -9.42
CA LYS A 47 -17.31 -3.96 -10.02
C LYS A 47 -17.11 -4.10 -11.52
N LYS A 48 -16.96 -2.98 -12.25
CA LYS A 48 -16.74 -2.97 -13.71
C LYS A 48 -15.47 -3.74 -14.10
N MET A 49 -14.39 -3.51 -13.36
CA MET A 49 -13.13 -4.23 -13.53
C MET A 49 -13.33 -5.74 -13.33
N GLY A 50 -14.04 -6.13 -12.27
CA GLY A 50 -14.38 -7.53 -12.02
C GLY A 50 -15.24 -8.16 -13.13
N GLU A 51 -16.15 -7.39 -13.75
CA GLU A 51 -16.92 -7.84 -14.91
C GLU A 51 -16.01 -8.08 -16.13
N ARG A 52 -15.07 -7.16 -16.41
CA ARG A 52 -14.10 -7.30 -17.50
C ARG A 52 -13.13 -8.48 -17.30
N ILE A 53 -12.66 -8.67 -16.07
CA ILE A 53 -11.81 -9.82 -15.70
C ILE A 53 -12.57 -11.13 -15.95
N ARG A 54 -13.85 -11.22 -15.56
CA ARG A 54 -14.68 -12.41 -15.82
C ARG A 54 -14.97 -12.61 -17.31
N ALA A 55 -15.09 -11.52 -18.07
CA ALA A 55 -15.27 -11.57 -19.52
C ALA A 55 -13.97 -11.85 -20.29
N GLY A 56 -12.82 -11.84 -19.62
CA GLY A 56 -11.51 -12.10 -20.23
C GLY A 56 -10.96 -10.96 -21.08
N ASN A 57 -11.50 -9.73 -20.94
CA ASN A 57 -11.10 -8.56 -21.71
C ASN A 57 -10.56 -7.40 -20.86
N ALA A 58 -10.14 -7.70 -19.62
CA ALA A 58 -9.50 -6.72 -18.75
C ALA A 58 -8.07 -6.38 -19.23
N THR A 59 -7.64 -5.15 -18.98
CA THR A 59 -6.29 -4.68 -19.31
C THR A 59 -5.27 -5.10 -18.24
N ALA A 60 -3.98 -4.94 -18.54
CA ALA A 60 -2.91 -5.24 -17.58
C ALA A 60 -3.01 -4.37 -16.32
N GLU A 61 -3.36 -3.10 -16.48
CA GLU A 61 -3.61 -2.13 -15.40
C GLU A 61 -4.77 -2.59 -14.51
N GLU A 62 -5.86 -3.04 -15.11
CA GLU A 62 -7.02 -3.56 -14.37
C GLU A 62 -6.68 -4.81 -13.56
N TYR A 63 -5.90 -5.73 -14.15
CA TYR A 63 -5.40 -6.88 -13.39
C TYR A 63 -4.48 -6.45 -12.25
N PHE A 64 -3.61 -5.45 -12.46
CA PHE A 64 -2.72 -4.92 -11.42
C PHE A 64 -3.50 -4.24 -10.30
N GLU A 65 -4.48 -3.41 -10.63
CA GLU A 65 -5.34 -2.73 -9.67
C GLU A 65 -6.14 -3.72 -8.82
N MET A 66 -6.76 -4.72 -9.47
CA MET A 66 -7.50 -5.77 -8.75
C MET A 66 -6.58 -6.59 -7.85
N GLY A 67 -5.40 -6.97 -8.36
CA GLY A 67 -4.36 -7.64 -7.60
C GLY A 67 -3.97 -6.85 -6.35
N SER A 68 -3.73 -5.55 -6.51
CA SER A 68 -3.39 -4.63 -5.42
C SER A 68 -4.51 -4.47 -4.39
N ILE A 69 -5.77 -4.40 -4.82
CA ILE A 69 -6.94 -4.40 -3.93
C ILE A 69 -6.98 -5.71 -3.12
N MET A 70 -6.75 -6.84 -3.77
CA MET A 70 -6.76 -8.16 -3.12
C MET A 70 -5.61 -8.30 -2.10
N LEU A 71 -4.42 -7.78 -2.38
CA LEU A 71 -3.32 -7.71 -1.40
C LEU A 71 -3.74 -6.92 -0.15
N ARG A 72 -4.33 -5.74 -0.32
CA ARG A 72 -4.84 -4.94 0.81
C ARG A 72 -5.92 -5.66 1.62
N LYS A 73 -6.76 -6.45 0.94
CA LYS A 73 -7.78 -7.30 1.57
C LYS A 73 -7.24 -8.62 2.12
N LYS A 74 -5.92 -8.88 2.01
CA LYS A 74 -5.25 -10.12 2.42
C LYS A 74 -5.76 -11.38 1.70
N VAL A 75 -6.32 -11.22 0.49
CA VAL A 75 -6.80 -12.31 -0.35
C VAL A 75 -5.68 -12.72 -1.32
N PHE A 76 -4.57 -13.22 -0.76
CA PHE A 76 -3.30 -13.34 -1.47
C PHE A 76 -3.34 -14.28 -2.68
N THR A 77 -4.01 -15.44 -2.58
CA THR A 77 -4.10 -16.39 -3.70
C THR A 77 -4.79 -15.80 -4.93
N GLN A 78 -5.80 -14.95 -4.74
CA GLN A 78 -6.46 -14.28 -5.86
C GLN A 78 -5.59 -13.12 -6.37
N ALA A 79 -4.93 -12.40 -5.47
CA ALA A 79 -4.00 -11.33 -5.83
C ALA A 79 -2.91 -11.84 -6.76
N VAL A 80 -2.23 -12.94 -6.38
CA VAL A 80 -1.16 -13.57 -7.17
C VAL A 80 -1.64 -13.91 -8.59
N ARG A 81 -2.86 -14.44 -8.76
CA ARG A 81 -3.39 -14.76 -10.09
C ARG A 81 -3.56 -13.52 -10.97
N ASN A 82 -4.13 -12.45 -10.43
CA ASN A 82 -4.34 -11.21 -11.17
C ASN A 82 -3.00 -10.52 -11.46
N LEU A 83 -2.11 -10.43 -10.48
CA LEU A 83 -0.79 -9.83 -10.65
C LEU A 83 0.08 -10.58 -11.67
N LYS A 84 -0.04 -11.91 -11.73
CA LYS A 84 0.63 -12.71 -12.76
C LYS A 84 0.12 -12.40 -14.16
N LEU A 85 -1.20 -12.23 -14.34
CA LEU A 85 -1.79 -11.82 -15.61
C LEU A 85 -1.35 -10.39 -15.97
N ALA A 86 -1.35 -9.48 -14.99
CA ALA A 86 -0.85 -8.11 -15.18
C ALA A 86 0.59 -8.11 -15.70
N ALA A 87 1.50 -8.84 -15.04
CA ALA A 87 2.91 -8.92 -15.45
C ALA A 87 3.10 -9.51 -16.87
N GLN A 88 2.25 -10.46 -17.26
CA GLN A 88 2.31 -11.11 -18.58
C GLN A 88 1.80 -10.21 -19.71
N MET A 89 0.81 -9.36 -19.42
CA MET A 89 0.16 -8.48 -20.38
C MET A 89 0.74 -7.06 -20.37
N TRP A 90 1.70 -6.78 -19.49
CA TRP A 90 2.22 -5.43 -19.33
C TRP A 90 3.05 -5.02 -20.55
N GLU A 91 2.62 -3.94 -21.20
CA GLU A 91 3.31 -3.32 -22.34
C GLU A 91 3.77 -1.89 -22.01
N GLY A 92 3.60 -1.45 -20.76
CA GLY A 92 3.98 -0.12 -20.26
C GLY A 92 5.47 0.01 -19.93
N ASP A 93 5.78 0.97 -19.07
CA ASP A 93 7.17 1.22 -18.66
C ASP A 93 7.72 0.14 -17.70
N LYS A 94 9.05 0.11 -17.57
CA LYS A 94 9.76 -0.90 -16.77
C LYS A 94 9.59 -0.64 -15.28
N GLU A 95 9.43 0.61 -14.90
CA GLU A 95 9.23 1.07 -13.53
C GLU A 95 7.91 0.52 -12.94
N ASP A 96 6.82 0.58 -13.71
CA ASP A 96 5.53 0.00 -13.35
C ASP A 96 5.57 -1.53 -13.43
N LEU A 97 6.29 -2.11 -14.40
CA LEU A 97 6.51 -3.55 -14.44
C LEU A 97 7.25 -4.04 -13.18
N ALA A 98 8.24 -3.28 -12.71
CA ALA A 98 8.93 -3.57 -11.46
C ALA A 98 7.99 -3.49 -10.25
N GLN A 99 7.05 -2.54 -10.23
CA GLN A 99 6.01 -2.46 -9.20
C GLN A 99 5.09 -3.69 -9.21
N ILE A 100 4.70 -4.16 -10.39
CA ILE A 100 3.89 -5.39 -10.54
C ILE A 100 4.65 -6.60 -10.00
N HIS A 101 5.92 -6.77 -10.40
CA HIS A 101 6.76 -7.87 -9.91
C HIS A 101 6.96 -7.82 -8.39
N ASN A 102 7.20 -6.62 -7.82
CA ASN A 102 7.28 -6.46 -6.37
C ASN A 102 5.96 -6.81 -5.67
N ALA A 103 4.81 -6.39 -6.20
CA ALA A 103 3.51 -6.76 -5.66
C ALA A 103 3.25 -8.26 -5.76
N LEU A 104 3.62 -8.89 -6.88
CA LEU A 104 3.49 -10.33 -7.10
C LEU A 104 4.37 -11.11 -6.12
N GLY A 105 5.62 -10.68 -5.92
CA GLY A 105 6.55 -11.24 -4.94
C GLY A 105 5.99 -11.17 -3.53
N PHE A 106 5.42 -10.03 -3.12
CA PHE A 106 4.74 -9.89 -1.83
C PHE A 106 3.55 -10.84 -1.69
N GLY A 107 2.77 -11.01 -2.77
CA GLY A 107 1.68 -11.98 -2.82
C GLY A 107 2.16 -13.42 -2.62
N TYR A 108 3.25 -13.82 -3.28
CA TYR A 108 3.85 -15.14 -3.10
C TYR A 108 4.38 -15.35 -1.70
N LEU A 109 5.12 -14.38 -1.15
CA LEU A 109 5.67 -14.43 0.20
C LEU A 109 4.56 -14.60 1.24
N SER A 110 3.44 -13.88 1.05
CA SER A 110 2.25 -13.99 1.91
C SER A 110 1.49 -15.32 1.78
N THR A 111 1.88 -16.18 0.85
CA THR A 111 1.35 -17.54 0.67
C THR A 111 2.42 -18.62 0.90
N ASP A 112 3.49 -18.28 1.63
CA ASP A 112 4.63 -19.15 1.96
C ASP A 112 5.40 -19.70 0.74
N LYS A 113 5.23 -19.05 -0.42
CA LYS A 113 5.93 -19.37 -1.67
C LYS A 113 7.19 -18.54 -1.79
N VAL A 114 8.14 -18.82 -0.90
CA VAL A 114 9.33 -17.98 -0.68
C VAL A 114 10.24 -17.95 -1.92
N ASP A 115 10.42 -19.08 -2.61
CA ASP A 115 11.26 -19.15 -3.81
C ASP A 115 10.69 -18.33 -4.97
N GLU A 116 9.37 -18.43 -5.20
CA GLU A 116 8.70 -17.60 -6.19
C GLU A 116 8.74 -16.12 -5.79
N ALA A 117 8.61 -15.79 -4.51
CA ALA A 117 8.75 -14.41 -4.04
C ALA A 117 10.11 -13.82 -4.36
N ILE A 118 11.19 -14.55 -4.05
CA ILE A 118 12.57 -14.15 -4.35
C ILE A 118 12.75 -13.92 -5.85
N ALA A 119 12.24 -14.82 -6.69
CA ALA A 119 12.34 -14.68 -8.15
C ALA A 119 11.65 -13.40 -8.67
N GLU A 120 10.47 -13.07 -8.14
CA GLU A 120 9.76 -11.86 -8.55
C GLU A 120 10.39 -10.57 -7.99
N PHE A 121 10.93 -10.59 -6.76
CA PHE A 121 11.67 -9.45 -6.23
C PHE A 121 12.98 -9.21 -6.99
N ASN A 122 13.70 -10.26 -7.39
CA ASN A 122 14.88 -10.15 -8.26
C ASN A 122 14.54 -9.47 -9.59
N LYS A 123 13.45 -9.88 -10.25
CA LYS A 123 12.99 -9.20 -11.48
C LYS A 123 12.70 -7.71 -11.22
N ALA A 124 12.08 -7.38 -10.09
CA ALA A 124 11.78 -5.99 -9.76
C ALA A 124 13.05 -5.13 -9.61
N VAL A 125 14.08 -5.64 -8.93
CA VAL A 125 15.36 -4.91 -8.77
C VAL A 125 16.21 -4.92 -10.05
N GLU A 126 16.11 -5.94 -10.91
CA GLU A 126 16.74 -5.95 -12.23
C GLU A 126 16.12 -4.91 -13.17
N LEU A 127 14.78 -4.79 -13.16
CA LEU A 127 14.05 -3.81 -13.94
C LEU A 127 14.28 -2.38 -13.43
N THR A 128 14.34 -2.21 -12.11
CA THR A 128 14.57 -0.91 -11.47
C THR A 128 15.53 -1.06 -10.30
N PRO A 129 16.85 -0.93 -10.55
CA PRO A 129 17.87 -1.07 -9.49
C PRO A 129 17.72 -0.06 -8.35
N GLY A 130 17.10 1.10 -8.61
CA GLY A 130 16.81 2.12 -7.59
C GLY A 130 15.58 1.83 -6.72
N TYR A 131 14.92 0.68 -6.87
CA TYR A 131 13.66 0.40 -6.18
C TYR A 131 13.88 -0.10 -4.74
N VAL A 132 14.05 0.86 -3.81
CA VAL A 132 14.31 0.63 -2.38
C VAL A 132 13.36 -0.41 -1.75
N THR A 133 12.06 -0.34 -2.03
CA THR A 133 11.07 -1.27 -1.47
C THR A 133 11.27 -2.70 -1.95
N ALA A 134 11.66 -2.91 -3.22
CA ALA A 134 11.93 -4.24 -3.75
C ALA A 134 13.18 -4.86 -3.11
N TRP A 135 14.22 -4.07 -2.88
CA TRP A 135 15.41 -4.52 -2.15
C TRP A 135 15.10 -4.94 -0.71
N ASN A 136 14.30 -4.16 0.03
CA ASN A 136 13.84 -4.56 1.36
C ASN A 136 13.08 -5.89 1.36
N ASN A 137 12.17 -6.05 0.39
CA ASN A 137 11.33 -7.24 0.30
C ASN A 137 12.14 -8.48 -0.13
N LEU A 138 13.13 -8.29 -1.02
CA LEU A 138 14.08 -9.34 -1.38
C LEU A 138 14.88 -9.80 -0.15
N GLY A 139 15.37 -8.85 0.65
CA GLY A 139 16.06 -9.14 1.90
C GLY A 139 15.20 -9.94 2.88
N ASP A 140 13.93 -9.56 3.05
CA ASP A 140 13.01 -10.27 3.96
C ASP A 140 12.71 -11.70 3.46
N ALA A 141 12.50 -11.88 2.15
CA ALA A 141 12.29 -13.20 1.57
C ALA A 141 13.53 -14.11 1.70
N LEU A 142 14.73 -13.56 1.50
CA LEU A 142 15.98 -14.28 1.69
C LEU A 142 16.24 -14.63 3.16
N GLU A 143 15.90 -13.75 4.10
CA GLU A 143 15.97 -14.04 5.54
C GLU A 143 15.03 -15.21 5.91
N GLN A 144 13.78 -15.19 5.41
CA GLN A 144 12.83 -16.28 5.61
C GLN A 144 13.35 -17.62 5.06
N LYS A 145 14.07 -17.58 3.93
CA LYS A 145 14.75 -18.76 3.36
C LYS A 145 16.03 -19.16 4.12
N LYS A 146 16.48 -18.36 5.09
CA LYS A 146 17.76 -18.50 5.83
C LYS A 146 19.01 -18.29 4.96
N GLU A 147 18.85 -17.61 3.82
CA GLU A 147 19.95 -17.21 2.93
C GLU A 147 20.53 -15.87 3.40
N PHE A 148 21.11 -15.86 4.61
CA PHE A 148 21.46 -14.63 5.31
C PHE A 148 22.48 -13.76 4.57
N LYS A 149 23.39 -14.36 3.79
CA LYS A 149 24.36 -13.60 3.00
C LYS A 149 23.66 -12.73 1.96
N GLY A 150 22.76 -13.32 1.18
CA GLY A 150 21.98 -12.56 0.19
C GLY A 150 21.02 -11.56 0.84
N ALA A 151 20.45 -11.90 1.99
CA ALA A 151 19.61 -10.96 2.74
C ALA A 151 20.39 -9.71 3.17
N ILE A 152 21.63 -9.89 3.66
CA ILE A 152 22.52 -8.78 4.02
C ILE A 152 22.80 -7.91 2.79
N GLU A 153 23.20 -8.52 1.67
CA GLU A 153 23.49 -7.80 0.42
C GLU A 153 22.28 -6.96 -0.03
N ALA A 154 21.07 -7.53 -0.02
CA ALA A 154 19.85 -6.82 -0.40
C ALA A 154 19.51 -5.64 0.54
N TYR A 155 19.67 -5.80 1.85
CA TYR A 155 19.46 -4.69 2.79
C TYR A 155 20.55 -3.61 2.68
N GLU A 156 21.79 -3.98 2.40
CA GLU A 156 22.88 -3.03 2.16
C GLU A 156 22.62 -2.20 0.90
N GLU A 157 22.19 -2.82 -0.21
CA GLU A 157 21.75 -2.09 -1.41
C GLU A 157 20.60 -1.13 -1.10
N SER A 158 19.62 -1.56 -0.29
CA SER A 158 18.57 -0.67 0.14
C SER A 158 19.06 0.54 0.94
N LEU A 159 20.12 0.39 1.75
CA LEU A 159 20.72 1.49 2.53
C LEU A 159 21.61 2.38 1.68
N ILE A 160 22.27 1.85 0.64
CA ILE A 160 23.00 2.65 -0.34
C ILE A 160 22.04 3.62 -1.04
N LEU A 161 20.87 3.11 -1.46
CA LEU A 161 19.84 3.91 -2.12
C LEU A 161 19.08 4.84 -1.17
N SER A 162 18.89 4.41 0.08
CA SER A 162 18.19 5.17 1.10
C SER A 162 18.86 4.98 2.48
N PRO A 163 19.85 5.83 2.81
CA PRO A 163 20.62 5.70 4.06
C PRO A 163 19.77 5.80 5.34
N GLY A 164 18.57 6.38 5.26
CA GLY A 164 17.61 6.49 6.37
C GLY A 164 16.61 5.33 6.48
N ASN A 165 16.77 4.27 5.70
CA ASN A 165 15.85 3.14 5.70
C ASN A 165 15.97 2.30 6.99
N LYS A 166 15.08 2.62 7.94
CA LYS A 166 15.00 1.94 9.24
C LYS A 166 14.73 0.44 9.14
N VAL A 167 13.98 -0.02 8.12
CA VAL A 167 13.68 -1.45 7.95
C VAL A 167 14.97 -2.21 7.69
N ALA A 168 15.76 -1.76 6.71
CA ALA A 168 17.03 -2.38 6.37
C ALA A 168 18.03 -2.33 7.54
N THR A 169 18.15 -1.18 8.23
CA THR A 169 19.04 -1.06 9.40
C THR A 169 18.69 -2.06 10.50
N VAL A 170 17.41 -2.13 10.90
CA VAL A 170 16.97 -3.02 11.98
C VAL A 170 17.23 -4.48 11.61
N ARG A 171 16.90 -4.87 10.37
CA ARG A 171 17.09 -6.26 9.90
C ARG A 171 18.56 -6.65 9.83
N LEU A 172 19.44 -5.79 9.32
CA LEU A 172 20.89 -6.05 9.31
C LEU A 172 21.45 -6.23 10.72
N ASP A 173 21.06 -5.37 11.67
CA ASP A 173 21.50 -5.49 13.05
C ASP A 173 21.03 -6.81 13.69
N GLU A 174 19.80 -7.23 13.42
CA GLU A 174 19.25 -8.50 13.89
C GLU A 174 20.03 -9.70 13.34
N ILE A 175 20.31 -9.72 12.03
CA ILE A 175 21.07 -10.80 11.40
C ILE A 175 22.49 -10.87 11.96
N LYS A 176 23.18 -9.72 12.08
CA LYS A 176 24.54 -9.65 12.63
C LYS A 176 24.61 -10.13 14.08
N ARG A 177 23.64 -9.75 14.91
CA ARG A 177 23.56 -10.21 16.31
C ARG A 177 23.30 -11.71 16.46
N ARG A 178 22.62 -12.34 15.49
CA ARG A 178 22.37 -13.80 15.51
C ARG A 178 23.60 -14.61 15.09
N GLN A 179 24.61 -13.98 14.47
CA GLN A 179 25.79 -14.64 13.91
C GLN A 179 27.09 -14.36 14.69
N GLY A 180 27.09 -13.39 15.61
CA GLY A 180 28.17 -13.14 16.56
C GLY A 180 27.92 -13.83 17.90
#